data_AF-A0A415IJD0-F1
#
_entry.id   AF-A0A415IJD0-F1
#
_cell.length_a   1.000
_cell.length_b   1.000
_cell.length_c   1.000
_cell.angle_alpha   90.00
_cell.angle_beta   90.00
_cell.angle_gamma   90.00
#
_symmetry.space_group_name_H-M   'P 1'
#
loop_
_entity.id
_entity.type
_entity.pdbx_description
1 polymer ?
#
loop_
_entity_poly.entity_id
_entity_poly.type
_entity_poly.pdbx_seq_one_letter_code
_entity_poly.pdbx_strand_id
1 'polypeptide(L)'
;MIGAGLLAFGNQVSGQVTKTGGSISSWFSKANGTGGTGGGNAGGGGGGTDSRIEELKEKDPADWTLDDQKAVAEDIGKKGNSSELYAKAKAAMDAGTEWSITLTDGKTMTYRIIGINHDDLADGSGKAGLTFLNSSAIRYYNDLSYKPNGLFNRMNATNTTAGGWEASELRQKMNSGEIWNLMPSDFQSKVETVKKLTNNVGDDYDAPVTATADRLFLLSYSEIVETPYSEWLDWSWIGNEGTQYEAFKGKVTENNSGNDCLKSNVCLWERTVFPIDSTAFLFVYIDGDPTYSCDPAQLHFVCPAFCF
;
A
#
# COMPACT_ATOMS: atom_id res chain seq x y z
N MET A 1 -64.03 -4.25 -39.90
CA MET A 1 -64.57 -3.77 -38.62
C MET A 1 -64.49 -2.25 -38.61
N ILE A 2 -65.65 -1.59 -38.44
CA ILE A 2 -65.93 -0.35 -37.68
C ILE A 2 -64.66 0.44 -37.27
N GLY A 3 -64.43 1.73 -37.55
CA GLY A 3 -65.32 2.86 -37.83
C GLY A 3 -64.93 4.06 -36.92
N ALA A 4 -65.00 5.27 -37.48
CA ALA A 4 -64.87 6.61 -36.85
C ALA A 4 -63.43 7.15 -36.61
N GLY A 5 -63.13 8.43 -36.85
CA GLY A 5 -63.95 9.55 -37.27
C GLY A 5 -63.11 10.83 -37.44
N LEU A 6 -63.48 11.59 -38.46
CA LEU A 6 -63.04 12.92 -38.88
C LEU A 6 -63.50 14.02 -37.89
N LEU A 7 -62.75 15.12 -37.71
CA LEU A 7 -63.22 16.52 -37.87
C LEU A 7 -62.29 17.58 -37.24
N ALA A 8 -62.17 18.67 -37.99
CA ALA A 8 -61.41 19.89 -37.73
C ALA A 8 -62.20 20.93 -36.92
N PHE A 9 -61.47 21.95 -36.42
CA PHE A 9 -61.74 23.41 -36.43
C PHE A 9 -61.29 24.08 -35.12
N GLY A 10 -60.60 25.24 -35.23
CA GLY A 10 -60.56 26.23 -34.14
C GLY A 10 -59.32 27.12 -34.08
N ASN A 11 -59.28 28.17 -34.89
CA ASN A 11 -58.41 29.35 -34.75
C ASN A 11 -58.58 30.04 -33.37
N GLN A 12 -57.50 30.60 -32.80
CA GLN A 12 -57.30 32.06 -32.54
C GLN A 12 -56.03 32.30 -31.69
N VAL A 13 -54.99 32.96 -32.24
CA VAL A 13 -54.56 34.36 -31.98
C VAL A 13 -54.19 34.61 -30.51
N SER A 14 -52.92 34.77 -30.13
CA SER A 14 -52.12 36.00 -30.25
C SER A 14 -50.67 35.65 -29.85
N GLY A 15 -49.67 35.84 -30.71
CA GLY A 15 -48.86 37.05 -30.64
C GLY A 15 -47.38 36.66 -30.74
N GLN A 16 -46.88 36.64 -31.97
CA GLN A 16 -45.48 36.48 -32.31
C GLN A 16 -44.78 37.84 -32.13
N VAL A 17 -43.67 37.90 -31.38
CA VAL A 17 -42.63 38.91 -31.64
C VAL A 17 -41.33 38.16 -31.88
N THR A 18 -41.02 38.05 -33.16
CA THR A 18 -39.70 37.73 -33.69
C THR A 18 -38.85 39.00 -33.65
N LYS A 19 -37.57 38.90 -33.27
CA LYS A 19 -36.41 39.15 -34.16
C LYS A 19 -35.11 39.44 -33.40
N THR A 20 -34.06 38.80 -33.92
CA THR A 20 -32.70 39.31 -34.20
C THR A 20 -31.76 39.68 -33.05
N GLY A 21 -30.69 38.88 -32.96
CA GLY A 21 -29.31 39.36 -33.08
C GLY A 21 -28.74 40.17 -31.91
N GLY A 22 -27.98 39.50 -31.04
CA GLY A 22 -27.15 40.16 -30.03
C GLY A 22 -26.26 39.18 -29.25
N SER A 23 -24.99 39.18 -29.63
CA SER A 23 -23.77 38.64 -28.99
C SER A 23 -23.80 37.99 -27.58
N ILE A 24 -23.15 36.83 -27.49
CA ILE A 24 -22.83 36.02 -26.29
C ILE A 24 -21.61 36.62 -25.53
N SER A 25 -21.65 37.87 -25.07
CA SER A 25 -20.41 38.47 -24.54
C SER A 25 -20.52 39.57 -23.48
N SER A 26 -21.49 39.53 -22.55
CA SER A 26 -21.52 40.55 -21.48
C SER A 26 -21.98 40.11 -20.08
N TRP A 27 -21.68 38.87 -19.66
CA TRP A 27 -21.89 38.44 -18.27
C TRP A 27 -20.62 38.47 -17.40
N PHE A 28 -19.55 39.08 -17.92
CA PHE A 28 -18.36 39.40 -17.15
C PHE A 28 -18.48 40.78 -16.49
N SER A 29 -18.34 40.77 -15.17
CA SER A 29 -17.91 41.88 -14.30
C SER A 29 -18.94 42.96 -13.88
N LYS A 30 -19.50 42.74 -12.70
CA LYS A 30 -19.31 43.55 -11.47
C LYS A 30 -19.77 45.02 -11.54
N ALA A 31 -20.80 45.37 -10.76
CA ALA A 31 -20.63 46.16 -9.53
C ALA A 31 -21.97 46.61 -8.89
N ASN A 32 -21.93 46.70 -7.56
CA ASN A 32 -22.72 47.52 -6.64
C ASN A 32 -24.13 47.06 -6.22
N GLY A 33 -24.14 46.30 -5.12
CA GLY A 33 -25.22 46.27 -4.14
C GLY A 33 -24.65 46.11 -2.73
N THR A 34 -24.60 47.20 -1.99
CA THR A 34 -24.17 47.36 -0.59
C THR A 34 -25.24 46.88 0.41
N GLY A 35 -24.79 46.31 1.53
CA GLY A 35 -25.43 46.48 2.84
C GLY A 35 -26.10 45.24 3.45
N GLY A 36 -25.58 44.76 4.58
CA GLY A 36 -26.25 43.79 5.44
C GLY A 36 -25.32 42.96 6.32
N THR A 37 -24.84 43.55 7.41
CA THR A 37 -23.97 42.97 8.43
C THR A 37 -24.65 41.83 9.20
N GLY A 38 -24.07 40.63 9.15
CA GLY A 38 -24.34 39.51 10.06
C GLY A 38 -23.03 38.77 10.31
N GLY A 39 -22.53 38.84 11.54
CA GLY A 39 -21.16 38.50 11.95
C GLY A 39 -20.68 37.13 11.45
N GLY A 40 -19.58 37.16 10.72
CA GLY A 40 -18.88 35.99 10.25
C GLY A 40 -18.15 35.27 11.38
N ASN A 41 -18.31 33.96 11.41
CA ASN A 41 -17.20 33.08 11.73
C ASN A 41 -17.07 32.09 10.57
N ALA A 42 -16.53 32.57 9.45
CA ALA A 42 -15.94 31.71 8.44
C ALA A 42 -14.58 31.26 9.00
N GLY A 43 -14.62 30.24 9.87
CA GLY A 43 -13.42 29.54 10.30
C GLY A 43 -12.88 28.76 9.12
N GLY A 44 -11.89 29.33 8.43
CA GLY A 44 -11.16 28.70 7.35
C GLY A 44 -10.48 27.42 7.83
N GLY A 45 -11.06 26.27 7.52
CA GLY A 45 -10.49 24.94 7.75
C GLY A 45 -9.38 24.55 6.75
N GLY A 46 -8.63 25.53 6.24
CA GLY A 46 -7.53 25.31 5.28
C GLY A 46 -6.13 25.56 5.85
N GLY A 47 -6.01 26.25 7.00
CA GLY A 47 -4.69 26.67 7.51
C GLY A 47 -3.86 25.56 8.15
N GLY A 48 -4.49 24.56 8.79
CA GLY A 48 -3.78 23.56 9.60
C GLY A 48 -3.05 22.50 8.78
N THR A 49 -3.64 22.05 7.67
CA THR A 49 -2.99 21.07 6.79
C THR A 49 -1.85 21.74 6.02
N ASP A 50 -2.07 22.91 5.44
CA ASP A 50 -1.02 23.63 4.71
C ASP A 50 0.14 24.03 5.63
N SER A 51 -0.13 24.53 6.86
CA SER A 51 0.95 24.84 7.81
C SER A 51 1.77 23.60 8.19
N ARG A 52 1.11 22.45 8.32
CA ARG A 52 1.78 21.20 8.65
C ARG A 52 2.69 20.71 7.53
N ILE A 53 2.25 20.85 6.27
CA ILE A 53 3.06 20.48 5.11
C ILE A 53 4.28 21.41 5.00
N GLU A 54 4.12 22.72 5.22
CA GLU A 54 5.26 23.66 5.25
C GLU A 54 6.30 23.29 6.32
N GLU A 55 5.87 22.90 7.52
CA GLU A 55 6.80 22.44 8.57
C GLU A 55 7.56 21.17 8.16
N LEU A 56 6.88 20.21 7.52
CA LEU A 56 7.48 18.95 7.08
C LEU A 56 8.47 19.14 5.92
N LYS A 57 8.29 20.18 5.10
CA LYS A 57 9.26 20.55 4.03
C LYS A 57 10.62 20.94 4.58
N GLU A 58 10.68 21.51 5.78
CA GLU A 58 11.96 21.89 6.40
C GLU A 58 12.49 20.81 7.35
N LYS A 59 11.61 19.98 7.92
CA LYS A 59 11.99 18.94 8.88
C LYS A 59 12.75 17.77 8.25
N ASP A 60 13.83 17.33 8.88
CA ASP A 60 14.58 16.14 8.46
C ASP A 60 13.68 14.88 8.57
N PRO A 61 13.60 14.02 7.53
CA PRO A 61 12.90 12.75 7.62
C PRO A 61 13.31 11.88 8.81
N ALA A 62 14.57 11.91 9.24
CA ALA A 62 15.04 11.15 10.40
C ALA A 62 14.30 11.54 11.70
N ASP A 63 13.78 12.77 11.78
CA ASP A 63 13.05 13.29 12.94
C ASP A 63 11.51 13.15 12.80
N TRP A 64 11.03 12.54 11.72
CA TRP A 64 9.59 12.34 11.50
C TRP A 64 8.98 11.43 12.56
N THR A 65 8.02 11.98 13.31
CA THR A 65 7.16 11.20 14.21
C THR A 65 6.19 10.33 13.42
N LEU A 66 5.43 9.45 14.08
CA LEU A 66 4.34 8.72 13.43
C LEU A 66 3.28 9.66 12.83
N ASP A 67 2.99 10.78 13.47
CA ASP A 67 2.04 11.79 12.94
C ASP A 67 2.62 12.50 11.70
N ASP A 68 3.94 12.73 11.67
CA ASP A 68 4.65 13.25 10.50
C ASP A 68 4.54 12.27 9.33
N GLN A 69 4.87 11.00 9.58
CA GLN A 69 4.83 9.93 8.57
C GLN A 69 3.41 9.78 8.01
N LYS A 70 2.38 9.81 8.87
CA LYS A 70 0.98 9.77 8.44
C LYS A 70 0.60 10.98 7.59
N ALA A 71 0.96 12.19 8.01
CA ALA A 71 0.67 13.40 7.25
C ALA A 71 1.35 13.43 5.87
N VAL A 72 2.62 12.99 5.79
CA VAL A 72 3.34 12.83 4.52
C VAL A 72 2.62 11.82 3.62
N ALA A 73 2.24 10.67 4.17
CA ALA A 73 1.56 9.63 3.42
C ALA A 73 0.19 10.09 2.92
N GLU A 74 -0.61 10.79 3.72
CA GLU A 74 -1.90 11.33 3.26
C GLU A 74 -1.75 12.37 2.15
N ASP A 75 -0.74 13.24 2.23
CA ASP A 75 -0.48 14.24 1.18
C ASP A 75 -0.05 13.57 -0.14
N ILE A 76 0.86 12.59 -0.06
CA ILE A 76 1.30 11.80 -1.22
C ILE A 76 0.16 10.94 -1.77
N GLY A 77 -0.67 10.31 -0.94
CA GLY A 77 -1.81 9.52 -1.40
C GLY A 77 -2.82 10.36 -2.19
N LYS A 78 -3.01 11.63 -1.80
CA LYS A 78 -3.91 12.58 -2.48
C LYS A 78 -3.30 13.18 -3.75
N LYS A 79 -2.01 13.51 -3.75
CA LYS A 79 -1.35 14.28 -4.82
C LYS A 79 -0.41 13.46 -5.71
N GLY A 80 -0.13 12.21 -5.34
CA GLY A 80 0.89 11.36 -5.94
C GLY A 80 2.24 12.06 -6.01
N ASN A 81 2.90 11.95 -7.17
CA ASN A 81 4.19 12.60 -7.44
C ASN A 81 4.13 14.13 -7.48
N SER A 82 2.93 14.73 -7.43
CA SER A 82 2.76 16.19 -7.35
C SER A 82 2.80 16.71 -5.90
N SER A 83 2.90 15.83 -4.90
CA SER A 83 3.14 16.23 -3.52
C SER A 83 4.50 16.91 -3.40
N GLU A 84 4.54 18.03 -2.69
CA GLU A 84 5.79 18.75 -2.39
C GLU A 84 6.69 17.97 -1.41
N LEU A 85 6.14 16.96 -0.73
CA LEU A 85 6.87 16.07 0.17
C LEU A 85 7.38 14.81 -0.55
N TYR A 86 6.96 14.56 -1.81
CA TYR A 86 7.35 13.36 -2.57
C TYR A 86 8.86 13.21 -2.68
N ALA A 87 9.56 14.27 -3.11
CA ALA A 87 11.01 14.23 -3.28
C ALA A 87 11.75 13.94 -1.96
N LYS A 88 11.21 14.44 -0.85
CA LYS A 88 11.78 14.22 0.49
C LYS A 88 11.53 12.79 0.98
N ALA A 89 10.32 12.26 0.81
CA ALA A 89 10.02 10.85 1.10
C ALA A 89 10.87 9.91 0.25
N LYS A 90 11.06 10.22 -1.04
CA LYS A 90 11.94 9.46 -1.93
C LYS A 90 13.40 9.49 -1.47
N ALA A 91 13.91 10.66 -1.09
CA ALA A 91 15.28 10.77 -0.57
C ALA A 91 15.46 9.94 0.72
N ALA A 92 14.47 9.95 1.63
CA ALA A 92 14.48 9.13 2.84
C ALA A 92 14.47 7.62 2.54
N MET A 93 13.64 7.19 1.57
CA MET A 93 13.61 5.81 1.09
C MET A 93 14.94 5.39 0.47
N ASP A 94 15.50 6.22 -0.42
CA ASP A 94 16.77 5.93 -1.12
C ASP A 94 17.95 5.84 -0.14
N ALA A 95 17.96 6.73 0.87
CA ALA A 95 18.94 6.74 1.96
C ALA A 95 18.76 5.57 2.95
N GLY A 96 17.61 4.90 2.92
CA GLY A 96 17.26 3.86 3.89
C GLY A 96 17.06 4.42 5.30
N THR A 97 16.50 5.62 5.43
CA THR A 97 16.13 6.22 6.72
C THR A 97 15.23 5.25 7.48
N GLU A 98 15.59 5.00 8.74
CA GLU A 98 14.86 4.09 9.62
C GLU A 98 14.24 4.83 10.79
N TRP A 99 13.04 4.39 11.15
CA TRP A 99 12.36 4.77 12.38
C TRP A 99 12.21 3.56 13.28
N SER A 100 11.79 3.80 14.51
CA SER A 100 11.62 2.75 15.51
C SER A 100 10.34 2.96 16.31
N ILE A 101 9.65 1.87 16.62
CA ILE A 101 8.56 1.85 17.59
C ILE A 101 8.81 0.80 18.66
N THR A 102 8.39 1.09 19.89
CA THR A 102 8.37 0.10 20.97
C THR A 102 7.05 -0.63 20.94
N LEU A 103 7.09 -1.95 20.76
CA LEU A 103 5.95 -2.85 20.79
C LEU A 103 5.40 -2.99 22.21
N THR A 104 4.18 -3.54 22.34
CA THR A 104 3.51 -3.70 23.64
C THR A 104 4.24 -4.69 24.57
N ASP A 105 5.09 -5.56 24.02
CA ASP A 105 5.97 -6.47 24.78
C ASP A 105 7.32 -5.83 25.19
N GLY A 106 7.50 -4.54 24.90
CA GLY A 106 8.71 -3.76 25.23
C GLY A 106 9.86 -3.93 24.25
N LYS A 107 9.74 -4.77 23.21
CA LYS A 107 10.75 -4.87 22.15
C LYS A 107 10.64 -3.70 21.17
N THR A 108 11.71 -3.43 20.44
CA THR A 108 11.74 -2.41 19.40
C THR A 108 11.63 -3.03 18.02
N MET A 109 10.76 -2.49 17.18
CA MET A 109 10.71 -2.77 15.75
C MET A 109 11.26 -1.57 14.98
N THR A 110 12.28 -1.78 14.16
CA THR A 110 12.78 -0.79 13.20
C THR A 110 12.11 -0.99 11.84
N TYR A 111 11.86 0.09 11.12
CA TYR A 111 11.23 0.04 9.80
C TYR A 111 11.67 1.21 8.92
N ARG A 112 11.52 1.04 7.60
CA ARG A 112 11.90 2.02 6.58
C ARG A 112 10.88 2.05 5.45
N ILE A 113 10.85 3.14 4.68
CA ILE A 113 10.04 3.23 3.45
C ILE A 113 10.59 2.25 2.42
N ILE A 114 9.72 1.50 1.75
CA ILE A 114 10.05 0.66 0.59
C ILE A 114 9.29 1.04 -0.67
N GLY A 115 8.14 1.71 -0.53
CA GLY A 115 7.31 2.14 -1.65
C GLY A 115 6.66 3.49 -1.40
N ILE A 116 6.39 4.22 -2.48
CA ILE A 116 5.75 5.53 -2.45
C ILE A 116 4.64 5.53 -3.50
N ASN A 117 3.40 5.78 -3.07
CA ASN A 117 2.22 5.73 -3.94
C ASN A 117 2.15 4.39 -4.71
N HIS A 118 2.40 3.28 -4.00
CA HIS A 118 2.55 1.94 -4.58
C HIS A 118 1.27 1.11 -4.44
N ASP A 119 0.86 0.86 -3.20
CA ASP A 119 -0.23 -0.03 -2.84
C ASP A 119 -1.61 0.64 -2.94
N ASP A 120 -2.60 -0.10 -3.44
CA ASP A 120 -3.99 0.36 -3.52
C ASP A 120 -4.70 0.18 -2.18
N LEU A 121 -5.44 1.20 -1.73
CA LEU A 121 -6.27 1.12 -0.53
C LEU A 121 -7.42 0.13 -0.74
N ALA A 122 -7.72 -0.65 0.29
CA ALA A 122 -8.75 -1.69 0.24
C ALA A 122 -10.16 -1.12 0.03
N ASP A 123 -10.41 0.09 0.52
CA ASP A 123 -11.68 0.81 0.38
C ASP A 123 -11.92 1.40 -1.01
N GLY A 124 -10.91 1.37 -1.90
CA GLY A 124 -11.01 1.90 -3.26
C GLY A 124 -10.88 3.42 -3.37
N SER A 125 -10.47 4.12 -2.30
CA SER A 125 -10.30 5.57 -2.30
C SER A 125 -9.05 6.08 -3.05
N GLY A 126 -8.15 5.17 -3.42
CA GLY A 126 -6.92 5.48 -4.17
C GLY A 126 -5.76 4.61 -3.73
N LYS A 127 -4.57 5.20 -3.70
CA LYS A 127 -3.33 4.56 -3.26
C LYS A 127 -2.91 5.07 -1.89
N ALA A 128 -2.30 4.19 -1.10
CA ALA A 128 -1.59 4.58 0.10
C ALA A 128 -0.35 5.40 -0.27
N GLY A 129 -0.03 6.42 0.52
CA GLY A 129 1.05 7.33 0.16
C GLY A 129 2.43 6.73 0.38
N LEU A 130 2.60 5.98 1.47
CA LEU A 130 3.87 5.37 1.85
C LEU A 130 3.66 3.91 2.27
N THR A 131 4.52 3.04 1.76
CA THR A 131 4.64 1.64 2.20
C THR A 131 5.94 1.48 2.96
N PHE A 132 5.87 0.87 4.15
CA PHE A 132 7.00 0.61 5.02
C PHE A 132 7.24 -0.88 5.18
N LEU A 133 8.48 -1.26 5.44
CA LEU A 133 8.90 -2.64 5.75
C LEU A 133 9.63 -2.68 7.08
N ASN A 134 9.30 -3.65 7.92
CA ASN A 134 10.09 -3.97 9.10
C ASN A 134 11.54 -4.31 8.69
N SER A 135 12.49 -3.47 9.09
CA SER A 135 13.91 -3.61 8.73
C SER A 135 14.73 -4.29 9.82
N SER A 136 14.11 -4.69 10.94
CA SER A 136 14.80 -5.23 12.12
C SER A 136 15.66 -6.45 11.81
N ALA A 137 15.26 -7.26 10.81
CA ALA A 137 15.99 -8.45 10.38
C ALA A 137 16.85 -8.24 9.11
N ILE A 138 16.64 -7.15 8.37
CA ILE A 138 17.39 -6.84 7.13
C ILE A 138 18.69 -6.13 7.51
N ARG A 139 19.46 -6.79 8.36
CA ARG A 139 20.79 -6.38 8.80
C ARG A 139 21.63 -7.64 8.90
N TYR A 140 22.60 -7.75 7.99
CA TYR A 140 23.57 -8.84 8.04
C TYR A 140 24.69 -8.48 9.00
N TYR A 141 24.81 -9.27 10.06
CA TYR A 141 25.94 -9.25 10.97
C TYR A 141 26.84 -10.44 10.67
N ASN A 142 28.15 -10.21 10.58
CA ASN A 142 29.16 -11.28 10.42
C ASN A 142 29.08 -12.32 11.55
N ASP A 143 28.50 -11.95 12.70
CA ASP A 143 28.16 -12.88 13.77
C ASP A 143 26.83 -13.58 13.46
N LEU A 144 26.90 -14.78 12.88
CA LEU A 144 25.74 -15.61 12.58
C LEU A 144 24.98 -16.10 13.83
N SER A 145 25.55 -15.95 15.03
CA SER A 145 24.85 -16.24 16.29
C SER A 145 23.86 -15.15 16.68
N TYR A 146 24.05 -13.92 16.17
CA TYR A 146 23.08 -12.86 16.33
C TYR A 146 21.76 -13.26 15.64
N LYS A 147 20.68 -13.14 16.38
CA LYS A 147 19.32 -13.25 15.87
C LYS A 147 18.60 -11.97 16.28
N PRO A 148 17.97 -11.26 15.34
CA PRO A 148 17.20 -10.08 15.69
C PRO A 148 16.12 -10.46 16.71
N ASN A 149 15.88 -9.58 17.68
CA ASN A 149 14.72 -9.69 18.55
C ASN A 149 13.48 -9.71 17.64
N GLY A 150 12.71 -10.79 17.66
CA GLY A 150 11.95 -11.14 16.45
C GLY A 150 10.56 -11.71 16.67
N LEU A 151 9.71 -11.37 15.70
CA LEU A 151 8.43 -11.99 15.43
C LEU A 151 8.70 -13.30 14.67
N PHE A 152 9.15 -14.36 15.34
CA PHE A 152 9.22 -15.67 14.70
C PHE A 152 7.86 -16.32 14.77
N ASN A 153 7.34 -16.74 13.63
CA ASN A 153 6.10 -17.48 13.56
C ASN A 153 6.15 -18.46 12.41
N ARG A 154 5.29 -19.47 12.51
CA ARG A 154 5.02 -20.38 11.40
C ARG A 154 4.01 -19.73 10.47
N MET A 155 4.02 -20.11 9.20
CA MET A 155 2.96 -19.73 8.27
C MET A 155 1.64 -20.40 8.66
N ASN A 156 1.66 -21.72 8.91
CA ASN A 156 0.52 -22.56 9.30
C ASN A 156 0.91 -23.61 10.35
N ALA A 157 -0.02 -24.17 11.13
CA ALA A 157 0.29 -25.23 12.11
C ALA A 157 0.68 -26.58 11.47
N THR A 158 0.30 -26.81 10.22
CA THR A 158 0.62 -28.03 9.46
C THR A 158 1.22 -27.64 8.12
N ASN A 159 1.93 -28.57 7.48
CA ASN A 159 2.57 -28.36 6.17
C ASN A 159 1.53 -28.33 5.05
N THR A 160 0.73 -27.28 4.99
CA THR A 160 -0.30 -27.03 3.97
C THR A 160 -0.21 -25.62 3.43
N THR A 161 -0.42 -25.49 2.12
CA THR A 161 -0.57 -24.23 1.40
C THR A 161 -2.03 -23.99 0.98
N ALA A 162 -2.95 -24.88 1.35
CA ALA A 162 -4.35 -24.81 0.92
C ALA A 162 -4.98 -23.47 1.33
N GLY A 163 -5.52 -22.75 0.35
CA GLY A 163 -6.05 -21.39 0.52
C GLY A 163 -4.99 -20.27 0.54
N GLY A 164 -3.72 -20.60 0.25
CA GLY A 164 -2.60 -19.68 0.12
C GLY A 164 -2.42 -18.74 1.31
N TRP A 165 -2.02 -17.50 1.01
CA TRP A 165 -1.84 -16.45 2.01
C TRP A 165 -3.15 -16.11 2.73
N GLU A 166 -4.27 -16.00 2.00
CA GLU A 166 -5.57 -15.61 2.54
C GLU A 166 -6.01 -16.49 3.71
N ALA A 167 -5.85 -17.81 3.58
CA ALA A 167 -6.23 -18.79 4.58
C ALA A 167 -5.16 -19.00 5.68
N SER A 168 -3.97 -18.43 5.53
CA SER A 168 -2.85 -18.71 6.44
C SER A 168 -3.11 -18.25 7.88
N GLU A 169 -2.66 -19.05 8.86
CA GLU A 169 -2.71 -18.67 10.28
C GLU A 169 -1.91 -17.39 10.53
N LEU A 170 -0.77 -17.25 9.87
CA LEU A 170 0.10 -16.09 10.01
C LEU A 170 -0.60 -14.79 9.58
N ARG A 171 -1.32 -14.79 8.45
CA ARG A 171 -2.10 -13.62 8.02
C ARG A 171 -3.12 -13.21 9.06
N GLN A 172 -3.84 -14.17 9.66
CA GLN A 172 -4.83 -13.89 10.71
C GLN A 172 -4.17 -13.26 11.95
N LYS A 173 -3.02 -13.79 12.37
CA LYS A 173 -2.22 -13.24 13.47
C LYS A 173 -1.77 -11.80 13.18
N MET A 174 -1.37 -11.52 11.94
CA MET A 174 -0.88 -10.22 11.48
C MET A 174 -1.97 -9.15 11.34
N ASN A 175 -3.21 -9.53 11.02
CA ASN A 175 -4.26 -8.56 10.68
C ASN A 175 -5.26 -8.27 11.82
N SER A 176 -5.42 -9.20 12.75
CA SER A 176 -6.32 -9.04 13.89
C SER A 176 -5.94 -9.85 15.13
N GLY A 177 -4.88 -10.66 15.05
CA GLY A 177 -4.48 -11.57 16.12
C GLY A 177 -3.27 -11.10 16.91
N GLU A 178 -2.48 -12.05 17.39
CA GLU A 178 -1.39 -11.81 18.35
C GLU A 178 -0.32 -10.84 17.82
N ILE A 179 0.04 -10.90 16.54
CA ILE A 179 1.06 -10.01 15.95
C ILE A 179 0.52 -8.59 15.79
N TRP A 180 -0.73 -8.45 15.33
CA TRP A 180 -1.39 -7.13 15.29
C TRP A 180 -1.45 -6.49 16.68
N ASN A 181 -1.82 -7.26 17.70
CA ASN A 181 -1.96 -6.79 19.07
C ASN A 181 -0.63 -6.43 19.75
N LEU A 182 0.51 -6.80 19.15
CA LEU A 182 1.83 -6.33 19.59
C LEU A 182 2.11 -4.87 19.16
N MET A 183 1.41 -4.38 18.14
CA MET A 183 1.58 -3.01 17.67
C MET A 183 0.92 -2.03 18.65
N PRO A 184 1.57 -0.90 19.00
CA PRO A 184 0.96 0.12 19.87
C PRO A 184 -0.32 0.71 19.27
N SER A 185 -1.25 1.15 20.12
CA SER A 185 -2.54 1.71 19.67
C SER A 185 -2.37 2.93 18.74
N ASP A 186 -1.36 3.76 18.98
CA ASP A 186 -1.07 4.92 18.13
C ASP A 186 -0.54 4.54 16.74
N PHE A 187 0.17 3.41 16.65
CA PHE A 187 0.57 2.85 15.37
C PHE A 187 -0.63 2.23 14.66
N GLN A 188 -1.41 1.42 15.38
CA GLN A 188 -2.60 0.74 14.84
C GLN A 188 -3.63 1.71 14.24
N SER A 189 -3.80 2.90 14.83
CA SER A 189 -4.74 3.91 14.35
C SER A 189 -4.33 4.60 13.04
N LYS A 190 -3.05 4.47 12.64
CA LYS A 190 -2.49 5.12 11.45
C LYS A 190 -2.35 4.18 10.26
N VAL A 191 -2.23 2.87 10.52
CA VAL A 191 -2.11 1.84 9.49
C VAL A 191 -3.36 1.77 8.64
N GLU A 192 -3.18 1.90 7.33
CA GLU A 192 -4.22 1.70 6.35
C GLU A 192 -4.36 0.24 5.95
N THR A 193 -5.55 -0.14 5.51
CA THR A 193 -5.79 -1.47 4.93
C THR A 193 -5.62 -1.39 3.41
N VAL A 194 -4.75 -2.22 2.85
CA VAL A 194 -4.43 -2.22 1.41
C VAL A 194 -4.77 -3.55 0.74
N LYS A 195 -4.94 -3.51 -0.58
CA LYS A 195 -5.17 -4.69 -1.41
C LYS A 195 -3.84 -5.37 -1.72
N LYS A 196 -3.70 -6.65 -1.39
CA LYS A 196 -2.55 -7.46 -1.79
C LYS A 196 -3.00 -8.58 -2.70
N LEU A 197 -2.39 -8.68 -3.88
CA LEU A 197 -2.60 -9.79 -4.80
C LEU A 197 -1.67 -10.93 -4.44
N THR A 198 -2.17 -12.16 -4.53
CA THR A 198 -1.39 -13.38 -4.38
C THR A 198 -2.22 -14.58 -4.83
N ASN A 199 -1.57 -15.73 -4.99
CA ASN A 199 -2.24 -17.00 -5.12
C ASN A 199 -2.87 -17.41 -3.77
N ASN A 200 -4.20 -17.27 -3.67
CA ASN A 200 -4.99 -17.69 -2.51
C ASN A 200 -5.67 -19.05 -2.70
N VAL A 201 -5.23 -19.85 -3.67
CA VAL A 201 -5.68 -21.24 -3.85
C VAL A 201 -4.71 -22.20 -3.17
N GLY A 202 -3.41 -21.93 -3.30
CA GLY A 202 -2.34 -22.84 -2.88
C GLY A 202 -1.65 -23.45 -4.08
N ASP A 203 -1.44 -24.75 -4.07
CA ASP A 203 -0.87 -25.47 -5.21
C ASP A 203 -1.84 -25.64 -6.37
N ASP A 204 -1.92 -24.62 -7.21
CA ASP A 204 -2.58 -24.68 -8.50
C ASP A 204 -1.76 -23.87 -9.52
N TYR A 205 -1.36 -24.56 -10.58
CA TYR A 205 -0.54 -24.03 -11.67
C TYR A 205 -1.23 -22.87 -12.40
N ASP A 206 -2.56 -22.95 -12.54
CA ASP A 206 -3.40 -21.97 -13.22
C ASP A 206 -4.17 -21.08 -12.24
N ALA A 207 -3.77 -21.05 -10.97
CA ALA A 207 -4.46 -20.29 -9.93
C ALA A 207 -4.58 -18.81 -10.30
N PRO A 208 -5.80 -18.23 -10.29
CA PRO A 208 -5.93 -16.79 -10.43
C PRO A 208 -5.36 -16.09 -9.19
N VAL A 209 -4.66 -14.99 -9.41
CA VAL A 209 -4.34 -14.08 -8.30
C VAL A 209 -5.61 -13.40 -7.82
N THR A 210 -5.87 -13.45 -6.52
CA THR A 210 -7.00 -12.75 -5.90
C THR A 210 -6.51 -11.80 -4.82
N ALA A 211 -7.34 -10.81 -4.49
CA ALA A 211 -6.97 -9.75 -3.55
C ALA A 211 -7.39 -10.10 -2.12
N THR A 212 -6.46 -9.95 -1.17
CA THR A 212 -6.75 -9.82 0.26
C THR A 212 -6.80 -8.34 0.65
N ALA A 213 -7.43 -8.05 1.80
CA ALA A 213 -7.40 -6.72 2.43
C ALA A 213 -6.58 -6.82 3.73
N ASP A 214 -5.39 -6.23 3.73
CA ASP A 214 -4.38 -6.44 4.76
C ASP A 214 -3.92 -5.11 5.38
N ARG A 215 -3.81 -5.07 6.71
CA ARG A 215 -3.16 -4.03 7.50
C ARG A 215 -1.66 -4.27 7.59
N LEU A 216 -1.29 -5.50 7.95
CA LEU A 216 0.07 -5.99 7.90
C LEU A 216 0.13 -7.15 6.89
N PHE A 217 1.16 -7.16 6.06
CA PHE A 217 1.37 -8.19 5.04
C PHE A 217 2.84 -8.58 4.94
N LEU A 218 3.12 -9.75 4.36
CA LEU A 218 4.47 -10.12 3.93
C LEU A 218 4.63 -9.76 2.46
N LEU A 219 5.84 -9.47 1.99
CA LEU A 219 6.09 -9.26 0.57
C LEU A 219 5.84 -10.55 -0.24
N SER A 220 5.38 -10.40 -1.48
CA SER A 220 5.42 -11.49 -2.45
C SER A 220 6.75 -11.47 -3.20
N TYR A 221 7.09 -12.59 -3.83
CA TYR A 221 8.28 -12.71 -4.66
C TYR A 221 8.35 -11.64 -5.76
N SER A 222 7.24 -11.42 -6.48
CA SER A 222 7.14 -10.38 -7.54
C SER A 222 7.22 -8.94 -7.04
N GLU A 223 7.08 -8.71 -5.74
CA GLU A 223 7.30 -7.40 -5.12
C GLU A 223 8.76 -7.17 -4.71
N ILE A 224 9.56 -8.22 -4.69
CA ILE A 224 11.00 -8.18 -4.37
C ILE A 224 11.82 -8.08 -5.66
N VAL A 225 11.49 -8.86 -6.69
CA VAL A 225 12.27 -8.95 -7.94
C VAL A 225 11.63 -8.16 -9.10
N GLU A 226 12.45 -7.69 -10.04
CA GLU A 226 11.96 -6.95 -11.23
C GLU A 226 11.27 -7.90 -12.23
N THR A 227 11.86 -9.07 -12.45
CA THR A 227 11.33 -10.11 -13.33
C THR A 227 11.37 -11.46 -12.62
N PRO A 228 10.32 -12.30 -12.71
CA PRO A 228 10.32 -13.62 -12.10
C PRO A 228 11.42 -14.52 -12.65
N TYR A 229 11.77 -15.55 -11.87
CA TYR A 229 12.77 -16.52 -12.29
C TYR A 229 12.25 -17.27 -13.52
N SER A 230 13.08 -17.41 -14.54
CA SER A 230 12.64 -17.87 -15.87
C SER A 230 12.02 -19.27 -15.86
N GLU A 231 12.45 -20.14 -14.95
CA GLU A 231 11.91 -21.51 -14.83
C GLU A 231 10.54 -21.55 -14.16
N TRP A 232 10.05 -20.44 -13.59
CA TRP A 232 8.73 -20.36 -12.93
C TRP A 232 7.68 -19.61 -13.75
N LEU A 233 8.04 -19.11 -14.94
CA LEU A 233 7.12 -18.32 -15.78
C LEU A 233 5.88 -19.09 -16.26
N ASP A 234 5.94 -20.41 -16.18
CA ASP A 234 4.85 -21.34 -16.47
C ASP A 234 3.69 -21.20 -15.45
N TRP A 235 3.97 -20.78 -14.21
CA TRP A 235 2.95 -20.52 -13.20
C TRP A 235 2.35 -19.14 -13.39
N SER A 236 1.07 -19.10 -13.76
CA SER A 236 0.37 -17.88 -14.16
C SER A 236 0.38 -16.76 -13.11
N TRP A 237 0.56 -17.07 -11.83
CA TRP A 237 0.52 -16.12 -10.73
C TRP A 237 1.87 -15.53 -10.34
N ILE A 238 3.02 -16.17 -10.61
CA ILE A 238 4.32 -15.82 -9.98
C ILE A 238 4.76 -14.37 -10.25
N GLY A 239 4.39 -13.81 -11.41
CA GLY A 239 4.67 -12.43 -11.81
C GLY A 239 3.51 -11.47 -11.63
N ASN A 240 2.39 -11.91 -11.04
CA ASN A 240 1.13 -11.16 -10.96
C ASN A 240 0.68 -10.90 -9.51
N GLU A 241 1.51 -11.21 -8.51
CA GLU A 241 1.22 -10.98 -7.08
C GLU A 241 1.62 -9.58 -6.60
N GLY A 242 1.96 -8.69 -7.51
CA GLY A 242 2.41 -7.33 -7.23
C GLY A 242 3.50 -6.88 -8.21
N THR A 243 4.08 -5.71 -7.95
CA THR A 243 5.20 -5.17 -8.72
C THR A 243 6.33 -4.81 -7.81
N GLN A 244 7.58 -4.87 -8.29
CA GLN A 244 8.75 -4.57 -7.48
C GLN A 244 8.64 -3.20 -6.77
N TYR A 245 8.81 -3.21 -5.45
CA TYR A 245 8.86 -1.99 -4.64
C TYR A 245 10.03 -1.08 -5.04
N GLU A 246 9.81 0.23 -4.97
CA GLU A 246 10.75 1.25 -5.43
C GLU A 246 12.13 1.14 -4.77
N ALA A 247 12.19 0.76 -3.49
CA ALA A 247 13.45 0.62 -2.77
C ALA A 247 14.33 -0.54 -3.26
N PHE A 248 13.78 -1.51 -3.99
CA PHE A 248 14.52 -2.66 -4.54
C PHE A 248 15.00 -2.45 -5.97
N LYS A 249 14.43 -1.47 -6.69
CA LYS A 249 14.80 -1.16 -8.08
C LYS A 249 16.29 -0.85 -8.19
N GLY A 250 16.99 -1.62 -9.03
CA GLY A 250 18.45 -1.51 -9.22
C GLY A 250 19.30 -1.99 -8.03
N LYS A 251 18.70 -2.59 -6.99
CA LYS A 251 19.40 -3.18 -5.84
C LYS A 251 19.19 -4.69 -5.75
N VAL A 252 17.99 -5.17 -6.07
CA VAL A 252 17.71 -6.61 -6.29
C VAL A 252 17.91 -6.86 -7.78
N THR A 253 19.08 -7.39 -8.14
CA THR A 253 19.46 -7.70 -9.53
C THR A 253 19.39 -9.19 -9.84
N GLU A 254 19.45 -10.02 -8.81
CA GLU A 254 19.33 -11.47 -8.93
C GLU A 254 17.94 -11.91 -8.51
N ASN A 255 17.24 -12.66 -9.37
CA ASN A 255 15.93 -13.22 -9.08
C ASN A 255 15.98 -14.69 -8.63
N ASN A 256 17.16 -15.32 -8.66
CA ASN A 256 17.42 -16.68 -8.19
C ASN A 256 18.87 -16.83 -7.70
N SER A 257 19.29 -15.92 -6.83
CA SER A 257 20.58 -15.91 -6.14
C SER A 257 20.55 -14.81 -5.06
N GLY A 258 21.54 -14.83 -4.16
CA GLY A 258 21.67 -13.87 -3.07
C GLY A 258 21.81 -12.41 -3.52
N ASN A 259 21.03 -11.51 -2.89
CA ASN A 259 21.12 -10.06 -3.06
C ASN A 259 21.56 -9.37 -1.77
N ASP A 260 22.62 -8.56 -1.83
CA ASP A 260 23.19 -7.90 -0.64
C ASP A 260 22.18 -7.04 0.13
N CYS A 261 21.25 -6.37 -0.56
CA CYS A 261 20.26 -5.51 0.09
C CYS A 261 19.15 -6.26 0.84
N LEU A 262 19.11 -7.60 0.70
CA LEU A 262 18.16 -8.49 1.35
C LEU A 262 18.81 -9.39 2.41
N LYS A 263 20.15 -9.37 2.53
CA LYS A 263 20.89 -10.21 3.49
C LYS A 263 20.45 -9.97 4.93
N SER A 264 20.40 -11.08 5.67
CA SER A 264 19.92 -11.14 7.04
C SER A 264 20.59 -12.29 7.79
N ASN A 265 20.45 -12.35 9.12
CA ASN A 265 20.90 -13.49 9.92
C ASN A 265 19.80 -14.57 10.09
N VAL A 266 18.64 -14.39 9.43
CA VAL A 266 17.41 -15.19 9.58
C VAL A 266 16.64 -15.23 8.27
N CYS A 267 16.00 -16.35 7.95
CA CYS A 267 15.12 -16.39 6.78
C CYS A 267 13.87 -15.51 7.00
N LEU A 268 13.42 -14.81 5.95
CA LEU A 268 12.29 -13.88 5.99
C LEU A 268 11.13 -14.45 5.17
N TRP A 269 10.00 -14.72 5.81
CA TRP A 269 8.83 -15.25 5.10
C TRP A 269 8.37 -14.33 3.96
N GLU A 270 8.00 -14.95 2.84
CA GLU A 270 7.20 -14.34 1.78
C GLU A 270 5.77 -14.90 1.82
N ARG A 271 4.81 -14.16 1.25
CA ARG A 271 3.43 -14.67 1.13
C ARG A 271 3.22 -15.58 -0.09
N THR A 272 4.19 -15.62 -1.00
CA THR A 272 4.15 -16.41 -2.23
C THR A 272 4.28 -17.90 -1.94
N VAL A 273 3.37 -18.70 -2.49
CA VAL A 273 3.47 -20.18 -2.47
C VAL A 273 4.64 -20.60 -3.36
N PHE A 274 5.37 -21.65 -2.99
CA PHE A 274 6.48 -22.12 -3.82
C PHE A 274 5.95 -22.85 -5.08
N PRO A 275 6.37 -22.48 -6.31
CA PRO A 275 5.83 -23.07 -7.53
C PRO A 275 6.03 -24.59 -7.69
N ILE A 276 7.15 -25.14 -7.21
CA ILE A 276 7.56 -26.52 -7.51
C ILE A 276 7.09 -27.52 -6.44
N ASP A 277 6.87 -27.08 -5.20
CA ASP A 277 6.38 -27.92 -4.11
C ASP A 277 5.10 -27.34 -3.52
N SER A 278 4.05 -28.13 -3.62
CA SER A 278 2.71 -27.83 -3.15
C SER A 278 2.60 -27.61 -1.65
N THR A 279 3.65 -27.92 -0.91
CA THR A 279 3.65 -27.90 0.55
C THR A 279 4.51 -26.79 1.16
N ALA A 280 5.02 -25.84 0.37
CA ALA A 280 5.93 -24.80 0.85
C ALA A 280 5.53 -23.36 0.48
N PHE A 281 5.99 -22.40 1.27
CA PHE A 281 6.01 -20.97 0.91
C PHE A 281 7.44 -20.51 0.68
N LEU A 282 7.59 -19.49 -0.16
CA LEU A 282 8.87 -18.83 -0.37
C LEU A 282 9.33 -18.06 0.87
N PHE A 283 10.63 -17.90 0.97
CA PHE A 283 11.28 -17.01 1.91
C PHE A 283 12.59 -16.48 1.31
N VAL A 284 13.02 -15.33 1.81
CA VAL A 284 14.36 -14.80 1.53
C VAL A 284 15.37 -15.49 2.43
N TYR A 285 16.34 -16.22 1.86
CA TYR A 285 17.40 -16.89 2.62
C TYR A 285 18.42 -15.88 3.18
N ILE A 286 19.28 -16.33 4.09
CA ILE A 286 20.19 -15.46 4.84
C ILE A 286 21.21 -14.70 3.95
N ASP A 287 21.50 -15.22 2.76
CA ASP A 287 22.34 -14.58 1.76
C ASP A 287 21.58 -13.60 0.84
N GLY A 288 20.27 -13.45 1.07
CA GLY A 288 19.39 -12.54 0.34
C GLY A 288 18.76 -13.16 -0.91
N ASP A 289 18.76 -14.48 -1.06
CA ASP A 289 18.12 -15.16 -2.18
C ASP A 289 16.60 -15.33 -1.94
N PRO A 290 15.72 -14.75 -2.77
CA PRO A 290 14.27 -14.81 -2.60
C PRO A 290 13.61 -16.10 -3.13
N THR A 291 14.37 -17.11 -3.58
CA THR A 291 13.79 -18.32 -4.19
C THR A 291 13.75 -19.55 -3.30
N TYR A 292 14.27 -19.45 -2.07
CA TYR A 292 14.23 -20.56 -1.14
C TYR A 292 12.81 -20.77 -0.60
N SER A 293 12.54 -21.99 -0.16
CA SER A 293 11.24 -22.38 0.35
C SER A 293 11.33 -23.28 1.55
N CYS A 294 10.28 -23.30 2.37
CA CYS A 294 10.14 -24.27 3.43
C CYS A 294 8.68 -24.58 3.76
N ASP A 295 8.55 -25.68 4.49
CA ASP A 295 7.33 -26.13 5.13
C ASP A 295 6.67 -25.04 6.00
N PRO A 296 5.36 -24.78 5.84
CA PRO A 296 4.59 -23.79 6.58
C PRO A 296 4.67 -23.91 8.11
N ALA A 297 4.95 -25.10 8.66
CA ALA A 297 5.05 -25.33 10.09
C ALA A 297 6.40 -24.88 10.71
N GLN A 298 7.40 -24.55 9.88
CA GLN A 298 8.70 -24.08 10.35
C GLN A 298 8.63 -22.64 10.87
N LEU A 299 9.52 -22.32 11.82
CA LEU A 299 9.62 -20.97 12.37
C LEU A 299 10.62 -20.15 11.55
N HIS A 300 10.12 -19.09 10.92
CA HIS A 300 10.96 -18.07 10.28
C HIS A 300 10.55 -16.68 10.75
N PHE A 301 11.39 -15.69 10.41
CA PHE A 301 11.14 -14.33 10.84
C PHE A 301 10.00 -13.74 10.01
N VAL A 302 9.03 -13.16 10.70
CA VAL A 302 7.92 -12.41 10.11
C VAL A 302 8.40 -11.00 9.88
N CYS A 303 8.50 -10.61 8.61
CA CYS A 303 8.96 -9.30 8.16
C CYS A 303 7.76 -8.47 7.66
N PRO A 304 6.90 -7.93 8.55
CA PRO A 304 5.69 -7.24 8.15
C PRO A 304 6.00 -5.95 7.39
N ALA A 305 5.28 -5.76 6.29
CA ALA A 305 5.07 -4.49 5.63
C ALA A 305 3.69 -3.92 5.99
N PHE A 306 3.55 -2.61 5.89
CA PHE A 306 2.32 -1.87 6.20
C PHE A 306 2.30 -0.52 5.47
N CYS A 307 1.12 0.08 5.39
CA CYS A 307 0.92 1.34 4.68
C CYS A 307 0.33 2.42 5.58
N PHE A 308 0.67 3.68 5.30
CA PHE A 308 0.02 4.87 5.86
C PHE A 308 -0.65 5.70 4.76
#